data_AF-A0A9X4NIY4-F1
#
_entry.id   AF-A0A9X4NIY4-F1
#
_cell.length_a   1.000
_cell.length_b   1.000
_cell.length_c   1.000
_cell.angle_alpha   90.00
_cell.angle_beta   90.00
_cell.angle_gamma   90.00
#
_symmetry.space_group_name_H-M   'P 1'
#
loop_
_entity.id
_entity.type
_entity.pdbx_description
1 polymer ?
#
loop_
_entity_poly.entity_id
_entity_poly.type
_entity_poly.pdbx_seq_one_letter_code
_entity_poly.pdbx_strand_id
1 'polypeptide(L)'
;MAGKAGNKISLIHLDALYDLLNKSYVSVDFQTKKTLDERASLCEMLYQNSLPENSILLADRGYESFNVFEHLKQLNQHFVIRVKDIKNNGFLHHLPPSAESDCFDQVIHFKLTRRQTKAIKNDPNFCFLSNNSKFDFLPIRSREWSEFSYLPLIMSA
;
A
#
# COMPACT_ATOMS: atom_id res chain seq x y z
N MET A 1 -26.37 -37.25 -1.89
CA MET A 1 -24.91 -37.15 -2.16
C MET A 1 -24.67 -37.54 -3.61
N ALA A 2 -24.09 -36.66 -4.41
CA ALA A 2 -23.45 -36.97 -5.69
C ALA A 2 -22.50 -35.80 -5.99
N GLY A 3 -21.20 -36.07 -5.98
CA GLY A 3 -20.17 -35.06 -6.14
C GLY A 3 -20.17 -34.45 -7.54
N LYS A 4 -20.24 -33.12 -7.62
CA LYS A 4 -19.76 -32.40 -8.81
C LYS A 4 -18.25 -32.28 -8.69
N ALA A 5 -17.52 -32.85 -9.65
CA ALA A 5 -16.10 -32.67 -9.81
C ALA A 5 -15.82 -31.18 -10.12
N GLY A 6 -15.71 -30.37 -9.07
CA GLY A 6 -15.16 -29.02 -9.18
C GLY A 6 -13.67 -29.16 -9.45
N ASN A 7 -13.22 -28.71 -10.61
CA ASN A 7 -11.80 -28.68 -10.95
C ASN A 7 -11.03 -28.01 -9.81
N LYS A 8 -10.20 -28.78 -9.10
CA LYS A 8 -9.29 -28.24 -8.09
C LYS A 8 -8.22 -27.46 -8.81
N ILE A 9 -8.37 -26.14 -8.89
CA ILE A 9 -7.36 -25.25 -9.45
C ILE A 9 -6.29 -25.01 -8.37
N SER A 10 -5.06 -25.41 -8.66
CA SER A 10 -3.89 -24.99 -7.89
C SER A 10 -3.45 -23.62 -8.42
N LEU A 11 -3.42 -22.61 -7.55
CA LEU A 11 -2.96 -21.25 -7.86
C LEU A 11 -1.74 -20.95 -6.99
N ILE A 12 -0.67 -20.54 -7.64
CA ILE A 12 0.55 -20.02 -7.01
C ILE A 12 0.66 -18.56 -7.45
N HIS A 13 0.84 -17.68 -6.48
CA HIS A 13 1.16 -16.27 -6.67
C HIS A 13 2.66 -16.09 -6.39
N LEU A 14 3.30 -15.24 -7.18
CA LEU A 14 4.74 -15.00 -7.13
C LEU A 14 4.98 -13.53 -6.85
N ASP A 15 5.56 -13.24 -5.70
CA ASP A 15 6.07 -11.92 -5.35
C ASP A 15 7.58 -11.92 -5.59
N ALA A 16 8.08 -10.98 -6.39
CA ALA A 16 9.50 -10.97 -6.75
C ALA A 16 10.07 -9.56 -6.80
N LEU A 17 11.19 -9.35 -6.12
CA LEU A 17 12.02 -8.15 -6.25
C LEU A 17 13.05 -8.40 -7.35
N TYR A 18 12.99 -7.59 -8.41
CA TYR A 18 13.87 -7.71 -9.57
C TYR A 18 14.75 -6.47 -9.72
N ASP A 19 16.05 -6.70 -9.84
CA ASP A 19 17.03 -5.67 -10.17
C ASP A 19 17.16 -5.55 -11.69
N LEU A 20 16.67 -4.43 -12.23
CA LEU A 20 16.67 -4.14 -13.66
C LEU A 20 18.08 -3.99 -14.25
N LEU A 21 19.03 -3.45 -13.48
CA LEU A 21 20.38 -3.15 -13.97
C LEU A 21 21.23 -4.40 -14.01
N ASN A 22 21.15 -5.21 -12.95
CA ASN A 22 21.87 -6.48 -12.85
C ASN A 22 21.14 -7.66 -13.53
N LYS A 23 19.89 -7.44 -13.94
CA LYS A 23 19.01 -8.42 -14.59
C LYS A 23 18.79 -9.69 -13.75
N SER A 24 18.70 -9.52 -12.43
CA SER A 24 18.64 -10.62 -11.46
C SER A 24 17.51 -10.42 -10.46
N TYR A 25 16.94 -11.52 -9.98
CA TYR A 25 16.02 -11.50 -8.84
C TYR A 25 16.81 -11.34 -7.54
N VAL A 26 16.45 -10.32 -6.76
CA VAL A 26 16.99 -10.06 -5.41
C VAL A 26 16.30 -10.96 -4.40
N SER A 27 14.98 -11.07 -4.51
CA SER A 27 14.15 -11.86 -3.60
C SER A 27 12.93 -12.41 -4.33
N VAL A 28 12.45 -13.56 -3.89
CA VAL A 28 11.29 -14.25 -4.44
C VAL A 28 10.51 -14.91 -3.31
N ASP A 29 9.21 -14.70 -3.26
CA ASP A 29 8.28 -15.38 -2.37
C ASP A 29 7.16 -16.06 -3.17
N PHE A 30 6.87 -17.32 -2.81
CA PHE A 30 5.84 -18.14 -3.46
C PHE A 30 4.66 -18.30 -2.52
N GLN A 31 3.53 -17.68 -2.89
CA GLN A 31 2.33 -17.72 -2.07
C GLN A 31 1.27 -18.63 -2.68
N THR A 32 0.56 -19.36 -1.83
CA THR A 32 -0.65 -20.09 -2.24
C THR A 32 -1.87 -19.19 -2.06
N LYS A 33 -3.00 -19.53 -2.66
CA LYS A 33 -4.27 -18.81 -2.45
C LYS A 33 -4.65 -18.63 -0.96
N LYS A 34 -4.24 -19.55 -0.07
CA LYS A 34 -4.55 -19.47 1.37
C LYS A 34 -3.65 -18.48 2.13
N THR A 35 -2.48 -18.19 1.57
CA THR A 35 -1.42 -17.37 2.20
C THR A 35 -1.17 -16.09 1.40
N LEU A 36 -2.11 -15.70 0.53
CA LEU A 36 -1.94 -14.57 -0.37
C LEU A 36 -2.01 -13.26 0.41
N ASP A 37 -0.86 -12.61 0.55
CA ASP A 37 -0.69 -11.29 1.14
C ASP A 37 0.56 -10.63 0.51
N GLU A 38 0.37 -10.11 -0.71
CA GLU A 38 1.38 -9.42 -1.51
C GLU A 38 2.05 -8.26 -0.72
N ARG A 39 1.26 -7.57 0.10
CA ARG A 39 1.73 -6.43 0.91
C ARG A 39 2.68 -6.88 2.01
N ALA A 40 2.30 -7.95 2.73
CA ALA A 40 3.17 -8.53 3.74
C ALA A 40 4.43 -9.12 3.12
N SER A 41 4.30 -9.82 1.99
CA SER A 41 5.43 -10.37 1.24
C SER A 41 6.44 -9.29 0.88
N LEU A 42 5.97 -8.18 0.30
CA LEU A 42 6.84 -7.05 -0.03
C LEU A 42 7.56 -6.50 1.21
N CYS A 43 6.85 -6.27 2.31
CA CYS A 43 7.47 -5.78 3.54
C CYS A 43 8.55 -6.76 4.04
N GLU A 44 8.28 -8.06 4.03
CA GLU A 44 9.24 -9.08 4.44
C GLU A 44 10.48 -9.10 3.51
N MET A 45 10.28 -9.10 2.19
CA MET A 45 11.38 -9.04 1.23
C MET A 45 12.23 -7.77 1.39
N LEU A 46 11.62 -6.63 1.73
CA LEU A 46 12.34 -5.38 2.00
C LEU A 46 13.20 -5.43 3.25
N TYR A 47 12.77 -6.13 4.30
CA TYR A 47 13.59 -6.29 5.52
C TYR A 47 14.66 -7.37 5.41
N GLN A 48 14.42 -8.39 4.58
CA GLN A 48 15.39 -9.46 4.33
C GLN A 48 16.54 -9.03 3.41
N ASN A 49 16.36 -7.96 2.63
CA ASN A 49 17.30 -7.53 1.62
C ASN A 49 17.65 -6.05 1.77
N SER A 50 18.93 -5.71 1.72
CA SER A 50 19.36 -4.32 1.66
C SER A 50 19.33 -3.83 0.21
N LEU A 51 18.36 -2.99 -0.12
CA LEU A 51 18.28 -2.36 -1.43
C LEU A 51 19.36 -1.27 -1.58
N PRO A 52 19.85 -0.99 -2.81
CA PRO A 52 20.81 0.07 -3.04
C PRO A 52 20.28 1.46 -2.64
N GLU A 53 21.14 2.29 -2.04
CA GLU A 53 20.83 3.58 -1.40
C GLU A 53 20.20 4.66 -2.32
N ASN A 54 20.19 4.45 -3.63
CA ASN A 54 19.55 5.34 -4.60
C ASN A 54 18.68 4.57 -5.61
N SER A 55 18.13 3.44 -5.18
CA SER A 55 17.17 2.68 -5.99
C SER A 55 15.77 3.25 -5.87
N ILE A 56 14.95 3.04 -6.89
CA ILE A 56 13.51 3.36 -6.86
C ILE A 56 12.76 2.05 -6.98
N LEU A 57 11.98 1.71 -5.95
CA LEU A 57 11.09 0.56 -5.98
C LEU A 57 9.88 0.86 -6.86
N LEU A 58 9.67 0.05 -7.89
CA LEU A 58 8.47 0.12 -8.75
C LEU A 58 7.53 -1.02 -8.38
N ALA A 59 6.27 -0.71 -8.06
CA ALA A 59 5.27 -1.74 -7.79
C ALA A 59 3.90 -1.39 -8.36
N ASP A 60 3.08 -2.41 -8.57
CA ASP A 60 1.72 -2.23 -9.09
C ASP A 60 0.69 -1.95 -7.98
N ARG A 61 -0.60 -1.98 -8.36
CA ARG A 61 -1.73 -1.70 -7.46
C ARG A 61 -2.01 -2.77 -6.41
N GLY A 62 -1.41 -3.95 -6.50
CA GLY A 62 -1.53 -5.01 -5.50
C GLY A 62 -0.90 -4.59 -4.16
N TYR A 63 0.22 -3.89 -4.25
CA TYR A 63 1.04 -3.45 -3.11
C TYR A 63 0.59 -2.13 -2.47
N GLU A 64 -0.40 -1.44 -3.05
CA GLU A 64 -0.98 -0.20 -2.51
C GLU A 64 -1.51 -0.41 -1.08
N SER A 65 -0.88 0.23 -0.09
CA SER A 65 -1.38 0.36 1.29
C SER A 65 -0.58 1.36 2.12
N PHE A 66 -1.22 1.96 3.14
CA PHE A 66 -0.52 2.79 4.12
C PHE A 66 0.62 2.04 4.83
N ASN A 67 0.47 0.75 5.10
CA ASN A 67 1.51 -0.05 5.78
C ASN A 67 2.78 -0.15 4.94
N VAL A 68 2.64 -0.52 3.66
CA VAL A 68 3.78 -0.61 2.73
C VAL A 68 4.48 0.74 2.59
N PHE A 69 3.72 1.83 2.46
CA PHE A 69 4.30 3.17 2.32
C PHE A 69 5.09 3.59 3.56
N GLU A 70 4.58 3.31 4.76
CA GLU A 70 5.30 3.63 5.99
C GLU A 70 6.53 2.75 6.18
N HIS A 71 6.49 1.45 5.86
CA HIS A 71 7.70 0.61 5.89
C HIS A 71 8.78 1.12 4.93
N LEU A 72 8.41 1.48 3.70
CA LEU A 72 9.35 2.06 2.73
C LEU A 72 9.97 3.36 3.23
N LYS A 73 9.15 4.21 3.87
CA LYS A 73 9.62 5.45 4.50
C LYS A 73 10.59 5.18 5.65
N GLN A 74 10.30 4.22 6.52
CA GLN A 74 11.20 3.84 7.63
C GLN A 74 12.53 3.25 7.12
N LEU A 75 12.51 2.62 5.95
CA LEU A 75 13.69 2.11 5.25
C LEU A 75 14.41 3.17 4.40
N ASN A 76 13.93 4.42 4.39
CA ASN A 76 14.43 5.51 3.52
C ASN A 76 14.50 5.11 2.03
N GLN A 77 13.56 4.27 1.58
CA GLN A 77 13.52 3.75 0.22
C GLN A 77 12.65 4.64 -0.67
N HIS A 78 13.17 5.08 -1.82
CA HIS A 78 12.36 5.76 -2.83
C HIS A 78 11.46 4.74 -3.55
N PHE A 79 10.22 5.13 -3.85
CA PHE A 79 9.26 4.25 -4.50
C PHE A 79 8.28 4.98 -5.43
N VAL A 80 7.78 4.25 -6.42
CA VAL A 80 6.62 4.60 -7.25
C VAL A 80 5.68 3.40 -7.25
N ILE A 81 4.52 3.56 -6.62
CA ILE A 81 3.51 2.51 -6.53
C ILE A 81 2.27 2.97 -7.26
N ARG A 82 1.83 2.19 -8.24
CA ARG A 82 0.60 2.48 -8.98
C ARG A 82 -0.60 2.35 -8.05
N VAL A 83 -1.44 3.37 -7.96
CA VAL A 83 -2.68 3.32 -7.17
C VAL A 83 -3.92 3.11 -8.05
N LYS A 84 -4.99 2.54 -7.47
CA LYS A 84 -6.30 2.45 -8.12
C LYS A 84 -6.93 3.82 -8.27
N ASP A 85 -7.65 4.00 -9.37
CA ASP A 85 -8.43 5.21 -9.69
C ASP A 85 -9.51 5.50 -8.62
N ILE A 86 -9.79 6.79 -8.43
CA ILE A 86 -10.74 7.40 -7.48
C ILE A 86 -12.14 6.79 -7.60
N LYS A 87 -12.53 6.36 -8.81
CA LYS A 87 -13.86 5.80 -9.10
C LYS A 87 -14.11 4.41 -8.49
N ASN A 88 -13.06 3.74 -7.97
CA ASN A 88 -13.17 2.45 -7.30
C ASN A 88 -12.85 2.63 -5.80
N ASN A 89 -13.28 1.70 -4.94
CA ASN A 89 -12.94 1.64 -3.50
C ASN A 89 -11.42 1.40 -3.27
N GLY A 90 -10.57 2.32 -3.71
CA GLY A 90 -9.11 2.30 -3.57
C GLY A 90 -8.61 3.25 -2.49
N PHE A 91 -7.29 3.32 -2.34
CA PHE A 91 -6.57 4.25 -1.45
C PHE A 91 -7.06 5.70 -1.60
N LEU A 92 -7.29 6.14 -2.84
CA LEU A 92 -7.75 7.49 -3.15
C LEU A 92 -9.12 7.86 -2.56
N HIS A 93 -10.00 6.90 -2.31
CA HIS A 93 -11.30 7.18 -1.68
C HIS A 93 -11.17 7.59 -0.19
N HIS A 94 -10.05 7.27 0.44
CA HIS A 94 -9.83 7.58 1.85
C HIS A 94 -9.18 8.95 2.05
N LEU A 95 -8.87 9.64 0.96
CA LEU A 95 -8.07 10.85 1.00
C LEU A 95 -8.95 12.10 1.13
N PRO A 96 -8.41 13.16 1.74
CA PRO A 96 -9.12 14.43 1.87
C PRO A 96 -9.64 14.94 0.53
N PRO A 97 -10.77 15.66 0.51
CA PRO A 97 -11.26 16.38 -0.67
C PRO A 97 -10.24 17.40 -1.22
N SER A 98 -9.25 17.83 -0.44
CA SER A 98 -8.16 18.69 -0.93
C SER A 98 -7.28 18.01 -1.99
N ALA A 99 -7.43 16.71 -2.22
CA ALA A 99 -6.86 15.98 -3.35
C ALA A 99 -7.59 16.24 -4.68
N GLU A 100 -8.75 16.91 -4.67
CA GLU A 100 -9.57 17.21 -5.86
C GLU A 100 -9.13 18.50 -6.58
N SER A 101 -7.99 19.08 -6.23
CA SER A 101 -7.45 20.22 -6.99
C SER A 101 -7.03 19.77 -8.39
N ASP A 102 -7.40 20.53 -9.43
CA ASP A 102 -6.93 20.39 -10.83
C ASP A 102 -5.40 20.59 -11.02
N CYS A 103 -4.66 20.65 -9.92
CA CYS A 103 -3.21 20.84 -9.93
C CYS A 103 -2.51 19.51 -9.77
N PHE A 104 -1.79 19.13 -10.83
CA PHE A 104 -0.84 18.03 -10.82
C PHE A 104 0.38 18.38 -9.94
N ASP A 105 1.11 17.35 -9.49
CA ASP A 105 2.39 17.47 -8.79
C ASP A 105 2.35 18.23 -7.44
N GLN A 106 1.22 18.16 -6.73
CA GLN A 106 1.10 18.71 -5.37
C GLN A 106 1.19 17.63 -4.31
N VAL A 107 2.02 17.88 -3.28
CA VAL A 107 2.10 16.98 -2.12
C VAL A 107 0.81 17.09 -1.32
N ILE A 108 0.14 15.95 -1.14
CA ILE A 108 -1.09 15.87 -0.35
C ILE A 108 -0.72 15.46 1.07
N HIS A 109 -1.12 16.28 2.04
CA HIS A 109 -0.89 16.04 3.47
C HIS A 109 -2.18 15.66 4.18
N PHE A 110 -2.13 14.64 5.03
CA PHE A 110 -3.26 14.24 5.87
C PHE A 110 -2.80 13.43 7.08
N LYS A 111 -3.74 13.18 7.99
CA LYS A 111 -3.52 12.46 9.24
C LYS A 111 -4.30 11.15 9.23
N LEU A 112 -3.61 10.03 9.42
CA LEU A 112 -4.25 8.73 9.64
C LEU A 112 -4.66 8.58 11.10
N THR A 113 -5.90 8.14 11.34
CA THR A 113 -6.38 7.89 12.70
C THR A 113 -7.29 6.66 12.79
N ARG A 114 -7.27 6.00 13.96
CA ARG A 114 -8.22 4.94 14.33
C ARG A 114 -9.49 5.50 14.99
N ARG A 115 -9.57 6.82 15.25
CA ARG A 115 -10.69 7.43 15.96
C ARG A 115 -11.81 7.87 15.02
N GLN A 116 -13.05 7.74 15.50
CA GLN A 116 -14.26 8.12 14.77
C GLN A 116 -15.17 9.05 15.60
N THR A 117 -14.60 10.08 16.21
CA THR A 117 -15.43 11.11 16.87
C THR A 117 -16.08 12.02 15.82
N LYS A 118 -17.19 12.70 16.17
CA LYS A 118 -17.84 13.65 15.26
C LYS A 118 -16.89 14.76 14.79
N ALA A 119 -16.05 15.27 15.70
CA ALA A 119 -15.06 16.30 15.38
C ALA A 119 -14.06 15.81 14.32
N ILE A 120 -13.52 14.60 14.48
CA ILE A 120 -12.56 14.01 13.54
C ILE A 120 -13.20 13.71 12.18
N LYS A 121 -14.45 13.21 12.17
CA LYS A 121 -15.17 12.95 10.91
C LYS A 121 -15.46 14.21 10.11
N ASN A 122 -15.57 15.35 10.78
CA ASN A 122 -15.86 16.63 10.15
C ASN A 122 -14.60 17.38 9.70
N ASP A 123 -13.41 16.91 10.08
CA ASP A 123 -12.14 17.52 9.66
C ASP A 123 -11.62 16.83 8.40
N PRO A 124 -11.52 17.54 7.26
CA PRO A 124 -11.09 16.94 6.00
C PRO A 124 -9.65 16.43 6.03
N ASN A 125 -8.82 16.89 6.97
CA ASN A 125 -7.41 16.48 7.05
C ASN A 125 -7.23 15.08 7.67
N PHE A 126 -8.29 14.46 8.19
CA PHE A 126 -8.22 13.13 8.79
C PHE A 126 -8.75 12.04 7.86
N CYS A 127 -7.92 11.04 7.64
CA CYS A 127 -8.29 9.79 6.99
C CYS A 127 -8.48 8.70 8.07
N PHE A 128 -9.63 8.04 8.04
CA PHE A 128 -9.94 6.97 8.97
C PHE A 128 -9.35 5.64 8.52
N LEU A 129 -8.67 4.95 9.44
CA LEU A 129 -8.06 3.65 9.22
C LEU A 129 -8.83 2.55 9.98
N SER A 130 -9.53 1.70 9.23
CA SER A 130 -10.41 0.66 9.78
C SER A 130 -9.66 -0.37 10.64
N ASN A 131 -10.28 -0.92 11.69
CA ASN A 131 -9.64 -1.91 12.56
C ASN A 131 -9.14 -3.18 11.82
N ASN A 132 -9.72 -3.49 10.66
CA ASN A 132 -9.31 -4.62 9.84
C ASN A 132 -8.10 -4.30 8.94
N SER A 133 -7.79 -3.01 8.75
CA SER A 133 -6.63 -2.56 7.98
C SER A 133 -5.36 -2.77 8.79
N LYS A 134 -4.46 -3.62 8.27
CA LYS A 134 -3.11 -3.82 8.81
C LYS A 134 -2.33 -2.51 8.72
N PHE A 135 -1.79 -2.07 9.85
CA PHE A 135 -0.90 -0.93 9.92
C PHE A 135 -0.11 -0.99 11.23
N ASP A 136 1.19 -1.22 11.11
CA ASP A 136 2.04 -1.61 12.22
C ASP A 136 2.46 -0.39 13.08
N PHE A 137 2.28 0.81 12.55
CA PHE A 137 2.72 2.08 13.16
C PHE A 137 1.62 2.86 13.90
N LEU A 138 0.38 2.35 13.92
CA LEU A 138 -0.72 2.92 14.70
C LEU A 138 -1.61 1.80 15.27
N PRO A 139 -1.43 1.44 16.56
CA PRO A 139 -2.15 0.35 17.20
C PRO A 139 -3.67 0.51 17.13
N ILE A 140 -4.37 -0.62 17.14
CA ILE A 140 -5.83 -0.65 17.23
C ILE A 140 -6.28 0.08 18.51
N ARG A 141 -7.30 0.94 18.40
CA ARG A 141 -7.80 1.83 19.47
C ARG A 141 -6.81 2.93 19.91
N SER A 142 -5.72 3.16 19.18
CA SER A 142 -4.85 4.31 19.45
C SER A 142 -5.65 5.61 19.41
N ARG A 143 -5.24 6.52 20.30
CA ARG A 143 -5.83 7.86 20.41
C ARG A 143 -5.09 8.90 19.57
N GLU A 144 -3.94 8.51 19.04
CA GLU A 144 -3.03 9.33 18.27
C GLU A 144 -3.38 9.29 16.79
N TRP A 145 -2.60 10.03 16.00
CA TRP A 145 -2.64 10.02 14.56
C TRP A 145 -1.22 9.99 13.99
N SER A 146 -1.09 9.48 12.78
CA SER A 146 0.17 9.45 12.03
C SER A 146 0.09 10.43 10.88
N GLU A 147 1.12 11.24 10.67
CA GLU A 147 1.19 12.17 9.54
C GLU A 147 1.63 11.45 8.27
N PHE A 148 0.89 11.68 7.18
CA PHE A 148 1.15 11.11 5.87
C PHE A 148 1.23 12.21 4.82
N SER A 149 2.15 12.00 3.88
CA SER A 149 2.34 12.86 2.72
C SER A 149 2.72 12.01 1.52
N TYR A 150 2.11 12.27 0.36
CA TYR A 150 2.50 11.63 -0.90
C TYR A 150 2.30 12.59 -2.08
N LEU A 151 3.01 12.31 -3.17
CA LEU A 151 2.91 13.04 -4.43
C LEU A 151 2.17 12.16 -5.45
N PRO A 152 0.93 12.49 -5.85
CA PRO A 152 0.26 11.79 -6.92
C PRO A 152 0.92 12.14 -8.26
N LEU A 153 1.38 11.12 -8.98
CA LEU A 153 1.82 11.24 -10.36
C LEU A 153 0.67 10.78 -11.28
N ILE A 154 -0.08 11.73 -11.82
CA ILE A 154 -1.15 11.44 -12.78
C ILE A 154 -0.59 11.56 -14.19
N MET A 155 -0.50 10.46 -14.91
CA MET A 155 -0.16 10.49 -16.33
C MET A 155 -1.43 10.76 -17.13
N SER A 156 -1.53 11.91 -17.80
CA SER A 156 -2.55 12.13 -18.84
C SER A 156 -2.29 11.15 -19.98
N ALA A 157 -3.30 10.36 -20.35
CA ALA A 157 -3.23 9.42 -21.46
C ALA A 157 -3.29 10.14 -22.81
#